data_AF-R6ZF11-F1
#
_entry.id   AF-R6ZF11-F1
#
_cell.length_a   1.000
_cell.length_b   1.000
_cell.length_c   1.000
_cell.angle_alpha   90.00
_cell.angle_beta   90.00
_cell.angle_gamma   90.00
#
_symmetry.space_group_name_H-M   'P 1'
#
loop_
_entity.id
_entity.type
_entity.pdbx_description
1 polymer ?
#
loop_
_entity_poly.entity_id
_entity_poly.type
_entity_poly.pdbx_seq_one_letter_code
_entity_poly.pdbx_strand_id
1 'polypeptide(L)'
;MMPGMEDISFHTTEAVFDFIDKNIGSDKLVLVIDELPYWADKDEALLSIIQKYIDTTWKDKNLKIILCGSALSFMEKKVLSEKSPLFGRRTDRIIFLG
;
A
#
# COMPACT_ATOMS: atom_id res chain seq x y z
N MET A 1 -13.77 -9.37 11.62
CA MET A 1 -13.07 -10.25 10.65
C MET A 1 -14.07 -10.71 9.61
N MET A 2 -13.71 -10.71 8.33
CA MET A 2 -14.61 -11.17 7.26
C MET A 2 -14.81 -12.70 7.39
N PRO A 3 -16.04 -13.20 7.58
CA PRO A 3 -16.29 -14.64 7.67
C PRO A 3 -16.01 -15.32 6.32
N GLY A 4 -15.29 -16.45 6.32
CA GLY A 4 -14.90 -17.19 5.11
C GLY A 4 -13.48 -16.96 4.60
N MET A 5 -12.62 -16.29 5.37
CA MET A 5 -11.20 -16.05 5.05
C MET A 5 -10.22 -17.13 5.56
N GLU A 6 -10.71 -18.24 6.12
CA GLU A 6 -9.82 -19.31 6.57
C GLU A 6 -9.18 -19.98 5.35
N ASP A 7 -7.84 -20.03 5.33
CA ASP A 7 -6.97 -20.54 4.24
C ASP A 7 -6.87 -19.74 2.93
N ILE A 8 -6.92 -18.40 2.97
CA ILE A 8 -6.54 -17.61 1.79
C ILE A 8 -5.02 -17.47 1.69
N SER A 9 -4.45 -18.06 0.63
CA SER A 9 -3.06 -17.88 0.22
C SER A 9 -2.99 -16.98 -1.02
N PHE A 10 -2.10 -16.01 -1.00
CA PHE A 10 -1.77 -15.19 -2.17
C PHE A 10 -0.34 -15.48 -2.60
N HIS A 11 -0.15 -15.77 -3.89
CA HIS A 11 1.17 -16.06 -4.46
C HIS A 11 1.83 -14.84 -5.10
N THR A 12 1.09 -13.74 -5.28
CA THR A 12 1.59 -12.48 -5.83
C THR A 12 1.00 -11.29 -5.07
N THR A 13 1.73 -10.18 -5.07
CA THR A 13 1.27 -8.92 -4.49
C THR A 13 0.02 -8.40 -5.21
N GLU A 14 -0.06 -8.55 -6.53
CA GLU A 14 -1.23 -8.20 -7.32
C GLU A 14 -2.48 -8.98 -6.89
N ALA A 15 -2.35 -10.27 -6.54
CA ALA A 15 -3.48 -11.05 -6.08
C ALA A 15 -4.06 -10.51 -4.76
N VAL A 16 -3.21 -10.00 -3.87
CA VAL A 16 -3.64 -9.32 -2.64
C VAL A 16 -4.41 -8.04 -2.99
N PHE A 17 -3.87 -7.22 -3.88
CA PHE A 17 -4.49 -5.94 -4.25
C PHE A 17 -5.79 -6.11 -5.05
N ASP A 18 -5.87 -7.11 -5.94
CA ASP A 18 -7.09 -7.49 -6.65
C ASP A 18 -8.17 -7.99 -5.68
N PHE A 19 -7.76 -8.72 -4.63
CA PHE A 19 -8.68 -9.13 -3.59
C PHE A 19 -9.22 -7.93 -2.82
N ILE A 20 -8.36 -7.01 -2.39
CA ILE A 20 -8.79 -5.76 -1.73
C ILE A 20 -9.71 -4.98 -2.65
N ASP A 21 -9.38 -4.89 -3.92
CA ASP A 21 -10.15 -4.15 -4.93
C ASP A 21 -11.59 -4.62 -5.05
N LYS A 22 -11.80 -5.94 -5.04
CA LYS A 22 -13.13 -6.58 -5.07
C LYS A 22 -13.95 -6.31 -3.82
N ASN A 23 -13.31 -5.96 -2.72
CA ASN A 23 -13.96 -5.63 -1.45
C ASN A 23 -14.19 -4.12 -1.26
N ILE A 24 -13.71 -3.27 -2.19
CA ILE A 24 -14.01 -1.84 -2.15
C ILE A 24 -15.44 -1.62 -2.67
N GLY A 25 -16.36 -1.40 -1.74
CA GLY A 25 -17.75 -1.04 -2.02
C GLY A 25 -17.97 0.47 -2.12
N SER A 26 -19.20 0.89 -1.81
CA SER A 26 -19.59 2.32 -1.74
C SER A 26 -19.02 3.04 -0.53
N ASP A 27 -18.77 2.31 0.56
CA ASP A 27 -18.26 2.87 1.80
C ASP A 27 -16.75 3.13 1.73
N LYS A 28 -16.28 4.09 2.53
CA LYS A 28 -14.87 4.45 2.59
C LYS A 28 -14.06 3.28 3.17
N LEU A 29 -13.15 2.74 2.38
CA LEU A 29 -12.16 1.76 2.84
C LEU A 29 -10.87 2.46 3.25
N VAL A 30 -10.28 2.02 4.36
CA VAL A 30 -8.93 2.45 4.78
C VAL A 30 -8.01 1.24 4.75
N LEU A 31 -7.03 1.26 3.84
CA LEU A 31 -5.97 0.26 3.75
C LEU A 31 -4.74 0.77 4.51
N VAL A 32 -4.36 0.07 5.57
CA VAL A 32 -3.16 0.37 6.34
C VAL A 32 -2.13 -0.73 6.10
N ILE A 33 -0.97 -0.36 5.56
CA ILE A 33 0.20 -1.24 5.47
C ILE A 33 1.18 -0.74 6.53
N ASP A 34 1.21 -1.43 7.65
CA ASP A 34 2.21 -1.20 8.67
C ASP A 34 3.51 -1.92 8.32
N GLU A 35 4.63 -1.36 8.75
CA GLU A 35 5.97 -1.88 8.48
C GLU A 35 6.26 -2.13 6.98
N LEU A 36 5.84 -1.20 6.13
CA LEU A 36 6.14 -1.19 4.69
C LEU A 36 7.64 -1.42 4.36
N PRO A 37 8.62 -0.86 5.11
CA PRO A 37 10.04 -1.08 4.82
C PRO A 37 10.40 -2.56 4.72
N TYR A 38 9.85 -3.41 5.58
CA TYR A 38 10.16 -4.84 5.54
C TYR A 38 9.65 -5.50 4.26
N TRP A 39 8.46 -5.13 3.79
CA TRP A 39 7.92 -5.68 2.55
C TRP A 39 8.66 -5.13 1.33
N ALA A 40 8.88 -3.82 1.28
CA ALA A 40 9.56 -3.16 0.17
C ALA A 40 11.05 -3.55 0.06
N ASP A 41 11.69 -3.98 1.15
CA ASP A 41 13.04 -4.54 1.14
C ASP A 41 13.10 -5.96 0.56
N LYS A 42 12.01 -6.73 0.68
CA LYS A 42 11.90 -8.09 0.14
C LYS A 42 11.39 -8.14 -1.29
N ASP A 43 10.59 -7.16 -1.69
CA ASP A 43 10.00 -7.05 -3.01
C ASP A 43 10.22 -5.64 -3.58
N GLU A 44 11.24 -5.49 -4.43
CA GLU A 44 11.57 -4.20 -5.06
C GLU A 44 10.45 -3.71 -5.99
N ALA A 45 9.59 -4.61 -6.49
CA ALA A 45 8.48 -4.24 -7.37
C ALA A 45 7.28 -3.68 -6.61
N LEU A 46 7.18 -3.90 -5.29
CA LEU A 46 6.05 -3.51 -4.45
C LEU A 46 5.61 -2.06 -4.66
N LEU A 47 6.55 -1.11 -4.60
CA LEU A 47 6.22 0.32 -4.73
C LEU A 47 5.65 0.66 -6.11
N SER A 48 6.18 0.03 -7.16
CA SER A 48 5.69 0.19 -8.54
C SER A 48 4.32 -0.46 -8.74
N ILE A 49 4.07 -1.60 -8.09
CA ILE A 49 2.76 -2.25 -8.10
C ILE A 49 1.74 -1.34 -7.38
N ILE A 50 2.05 -0.86 -6.17
CA ILE A 50 1.18 0.09 -5.45
C ILE A 50 0.89 1.32 -6.32
N GLN A 51 1.91 1.90 -6.95
CA GLN A 51 1.76 3.02 -7.87
C GLN A 51 0.76 2.71 -8.99
N LYS A 52 0.92 1.57 -9.67
CA LYS A 52 0.03 1.12 -10.74
C LYS A 52 -1.42 1.07 -10.25
N TYR A 53 -1.69 0.47 -9.10
CA TYR A 53 -3.07 0.37 -8.57
C TYR A 53 -3.64 1.74 -8.18
N ILE A 54 -2.84 2.62 -7.56
CA ILE A 54 -3.25 4.00 -7.25
C ILE A 54 -3.66 4.75 -8.52
N ASP A 55 -2.85 4.65 -9.58
CA ASP A 55 -3.05 5.43 -10.80
C ASP A 55 -4.15 4.89 -11.71
N THR A 56 -4.49 3.61 -11.60
CA THR A 56 -5.44 2.92 -12.47
C THR A 56 -6.69 2.51 -11.72
N THR A 57 -6.62 1.43 -10.95
CA THR A 57 -7.78 0.76 -10.34
C THR A 57 -8.41 1.57 -9.20
N TRP A 58 -7.60 2.28 -8.41
CA TRP A 58 -8.04 2.94 -7.18
C TRP A 58 -8.25 4.45 -7.31
N LYS A 59 -7.92 5.03 -8.47
CA LYS A 59 -7.96 6.49 -8.70
C LYS A 59 -9.31 7.13 -8.37
N ASP A 60 -10.39 6.46 -8.74
CA ASP A 60 -11.77 6.95 -8.57
C ASP A 60 -12.52 6.23 -7.43
N LYS A 61 -11.81 5.44 -6.62
CA LYS A 61 -12.41 4.67 -5.52
C LYS A 61 -12.35 5.43 -4.20
N ASN A 62 -13.30 5.17 -3.31
CA ASN A 62 -13.33 5.73 -1.95
C ASN A 62 -12.35 5.00 -1.02
N LEU A 63 -11.05 5.03 -1.37
CA LEU A 63 -9.99 4.33 -0.69
C LEU A 63 -8.99 5.33 -0.11
N LYS A 64 -8.67 5.19 1.18
CA LYS A 64 -7.52 5.87 1.80
C LYS A 64 -6.43 4.84 2.07
N ILE A 65 -5.22 5.10 1.58
CA ILE A 65 -4.05 4.24 1.82
C ILE A 65 -3.15 4.92 2.83
N ILE A 66 -2.74 4.18 3.86
CA ILE A 66 -1.81 4.62 4.89
C ILE A 66 -0.62 3.66 4.85
N LEU A 67 0.56 4.22 4.61
CA LEU A 67 1.82 3.49 4.56
C LEU A 67 2.68 3.92 5.75
N CYS A 68 2.96 2.98 6.65
CA CYS A 68 3.71 3.22 7.88
C CYS A 68 4.97 2.36 7.93
N GLY A 69 5.91 2.73 8.80
CA GLY A 69 7.10 1.93 9.07
C GLY A 69 8.07 2.65 10.00
N SER A 70 8.73 1.88 10.86
CA SER A 70 9.68 2.40 11.85
C SER A 70 11.04 2.80 11.24
N ALA A 71 11.42 2.20 10.11
CA ALA A 71 12.69 2.46 9.44
C ALA A 71 12.69 3.80 8.67
N LEU A 72 12.80 4.91 9.40
CA LEU A 72 12.72 6.28 8.85
C LEU A 72 13.66 6.51 7.66
N SER A 73 14.93 6.11 7.77
CA SER A 73 15.89 6.29 6.67
C SER A 73 15.51 5.51 5.41
N PHE A 74 14.86 4.35 5.54
CA PHE A 74 14.34 3.61 4.39
C PHE A 74 13.16 4.37 3.79
N MET A 75 12.22 4.80 4.63
CA MET A 75 11.06 5.58 4.20
C MET A 75 11.50 6.83 3.44
N GLU A 76 12.47 7.59 3.95
CA GLU A 76 12.99 8.78 3.27
C GLU A 76 13.66 8.48 1.93
N LYS A 77 14.52 7.45 1.88
CA LYS A 77 15.35 7.17 0.69
C LYS A 77 14.61 6.42 -0.42
N LYS A 78 13.71 5.50 -0.05
CA LYS A 78 13.06 4.58 -1.00
C LYS A 78 11.60 4.95 -1.27
N VAL A 79 10.86 5.37 -0.24
CA VAL A 79 9.42 5.61 -0.35
C VAL A 79 9.11 7.07 -0.66
N LEU A 80 9.82 8.00 -0.02
CA LEU A 80 9.58 9.45 -0.09
C LEU A 80 10.52 10.20 -1.04
N SER A 81 11.52 9.52 -1.61
CA SER A 81 12.46 10.16 -2.53
C SER A 81 11.80 10.54 -3.85
N GLU A 82 12.34 11.53 -4.55
CA GLU A 82 11.81 12.00 -5.85
C GLU A 82 11.79 10.90 -6.93
N LYS A 83 12.66 9.90 -6.79
CA LYS A 83 12.75 8.75 -7.69
C LYS A 83 11.77 7.62 -7.32
N SER A 84 11.08 7.73 -6.19
CA SER A 84 10.11 6.74 -5.75
C SER A 84 8.91 6.68 -6.69
N PRO A 85 8.39 5.48 -7.02
CA PRO A 85 7.11 5.33 -7.71
C PRO A 85 5.95 6.08 -7.01
N LEU A 86 6.01 6.20 -5.68
CA LEU A 86 4.96 6.86 -4.89
C LEU A 86 5.15 8.37 -4.79
N PHE A 87 6.23 8.91 -5.37
CA PHE A 87 6.44 10.35 -5.41
C PHE A 87 5.28 11.06 -6.13
N GLY A 88 4.87 12.21 -5.59
CA GLY A 88 3.77 13.02 -6.12
C GLY A 88 2.35 12.47 -5.90
N ARG A 89 2.19 11.23 -5.41
CA ARG A 89 0.87 10.60 -5.14
C ARG A 89 0.43 10.68 -3.69
N ARG A 90 1.24 11.32 -2.85
CA ARG A 90 0.98 11.49 -1.43
C ARG A 90 0.09 12.70 -1.20
N THR A 91 -1.03 12.48 -0.54
CA THR A 91 -1.95 13.56 -0.08
C THR A 91 -1.58 14.06 1.32
N ASP A 92 -1.22 13.16 2.24
CA ASP A 92 -0.85 13.48 3.63
C ASP A 92 0.43 12.75 4.06
N ARG A 93 1.22 13.32 4.99
CA ARG A 93 2.38 12.64 5.60
C ARG A 93 2.23 12.60 7.11
N ILE A 94 2.32 11.40 7.68
CA ILE A 94 2.45 11.18 9.12
C ILE A 94 3.72 10.34 9.30
N ILE A 95 4.67 10.86 10.09
CA ILE A 95 5.88 10.11 10.48
C ILE A 95 5.68 9.73 11.95
N PHE A 96 5.65 8.44 12.25
CA PHE A 96 5.69 7.96 13.62
C PHE A 96 7.16 7.80 14.02
N LEU A 97 7.61 8.64 14.95
CA LEU A 97 8.88 8.47 15.66
C LEU A 97 8.56 7.65 16.91
N GLY A 98 8.97 6.38 16.91
CA GLY A 98 9.00 5.52 18.10
C GLY A 98 10.37 5.58 18.75
#